data_AF-A0A846KPE5-F1
#
_entry.id   AF-A0A846KPE5-F1
#
_cell.length_a   1.000
_cell.length_b   1.000
_cell.length_c   1.000
_cell.angle_alpha   90.00
_cell.angle_beta   90.00
_cell.angle_gamma   90.00
#
_symmetry.space_group_name_H-M   'P 1'
#
loop_
_entity.id
_entity.type
_entity.pdbx_description
1 polymer ?
#
loop_
_entity_poly.entity_id
_entity_poly.type
_entity_poly.pdbx_seq_one_letter_code
_entity_poly.pdbx_strand_id
1 'polypeptide(L)'
;MNFPKFLRKKLIIGPLNKTIETIKKNKIHTVCTEANCPNRFECFSKKTATFLALGKKCTRACAFCDIDFQKFSKAPDPREPFNIAKSAKILKLKHIVITMVARDDLDDKGANHFCKIIYEVKKLNPKSTIETLTSDFSLKFDLIDLVLDEKIDIFNYNIETVRRISPIIRHKATYASSLKILKYAKESKKVKFVKSGLMVGVGETKKEVFQTIKDLNEAGVDIITIGQYLSPNNKKYPIKSFVTPKEFQEYKDFAKKIGANNIYADPYVRSSYNAKAILNKALFK
;
A
#
# COMPACT_ATOMS: atom_id res chain seq x y z
N MET A 1 3.10 -24.34 -9.98
CA MET A 1 4.17 -23.46 -10.53
C MET A 1 5.35 -23.53 -9.58
N ASN A 2 6.52 -23.97 -10.02
CA ASN A 2 7.71 -24.06 -9.15
C ASN A 2 8.35 -22.67 -9.01
N PHE A 3 8.33 -22.10 -7.81
CA PHE A 3 9.01 -20.82 -7.57
C PHE A 3 10.53 -20.96 -7.74
N PRO A 4 11.19 -19.99 -8.41
CA PRO A 4 12.65 -19.90 -8.47
C PRO A 4 13.28 -19.92 -7.08
N LYS A 5 14.52 -20.40 -6.96
CA LYS A 5 15.21 -20.50 -5.65
C LYS A 5 15.27 -19.16 -4.91
N PHE A 6 15.47 -18.04 -5.62
CA PHE A 6 15.50 -16.70 -5.04
C PHE A 6 14.14 -16.20 -4.52
N LEU A 7 13.04 -16.87 -4.90
CA LEU A 7 11.68 -16.65 -4.41
C LEU A 7 11.22 -17.69 -3.38
N ARG A 8 12.16 -18.43 -2.78
CA ARG A 8 11.89 -19.31 -1.65
C ARG A 8 12.40 -18.65 -0.36
N LYS A 9 11.49 -18.02 0.39
CA LYS A 9 11.80 -17.41 1.70
C LYS A 9 11.51 -18.42 2.82
N LYS A 10 12.47 -18.57 3.75
CA LYS A 10 12.20 -19.28 5.02
C LYS A 10 11.23 -18.44 5.84
N LEU A 11 10.12 -19.05 6.26
CA LEU A 11 9.18 -18.39 7.16
C LEU A 11 9.79 -18.34 8.56
N ILE A 12 10.02 -17.14 9.06
CA ILE A 12 10.45 -16.92 10.45
C ILE A 12 9.17 -16.85 11.29
N ILE A 13 8.86 -17.94 11.99
CA ILE A 13 7.70 -18.00 12.89
C ILE A 13 8.15 -17.48 14.26
N GLY A 14 7.82 -16.22 14.56
CA GLY A 14 8.04 -15.63 15.89
C GLY A 14 6.80 -15.74 16.79
N PRO A 15 6.90 -15.37 18.09
CA PRO A 15 5.78 -15.39 19.05
C PRO A 15 4.76 -14.31 18.68
N LEU A 16 3.88 -14.64 17.75
CA LEU A 16 2.99 -13.70 17.06
C LEU A 16 1.50 -13.95 17.34
N ASN A 17 1.21 -14.89 18.24
CA ASN A 17 -0.13 -15.17 18.76
C ASN A 17 -0.80 -13.89 19.25
N LYS A 18 -0.07 -13.05 20.01
CA LYS A 18 -0.61 -11.80 20.55
C LYS A 18 -1.08 -10.81 19.48
N THR A 19 -0.40 -10.69 18.34
CA THR A 19 -0.82 -9.78 17.25
C THR A 19 -2.08 -10.31 16.59
N ILE A 20 -2.11 -11.60 16.25
CA ILE A 20 -3.25 -12.26 15.62
C ILE A 20 -4.47 -12.25 16.57
N GLU A 21 -4.27 -12.55 17.85
CA GLU A 21 -5.29 -12.49 18.88
C GLU A 21 -5.84 -11.08 19.08
N THR A 22 -4.98 -10.06 19.10
CA THR A 22 -5.41 -8.66 19.21
C THR A 22 -6.29 -8.26 18.02
N ILE A 23 -5.87 -8.65 16.80
CA ILE A 23 -6.63 -8.39 15.57
C ILE A 23 -8.02 -9.06 15.65
N LYS A 24 -8.06 -10.34 16.02
CA LYS A 24 -9.33 -11.10 16.18
C LYS A 24 -10.22 -10.52 17.28
N LYS A 25 -9.67 -10.27 18.47
CA LYS A 25 -10.41 -9.76 19.64
C LYS A 25 -11.03 -8.40 19.39
N ASN A 26 -10.33 -7.52 18.67
CA ASN A 26 -10.81 -6.17 18.36
C ASN A 26 -11.62 -6.09 17.06
N LYS A 27 -11.91 -7.22 16.40
CA LYS A 27 -12.70 -7.30 15.16
C LYS A 27 -12.19 -6.36 14.05
N ILE A 28 -10.87 -6.24 13.92
CA ILE A 28 -10.22 -5.40 12.90
C ILE A 28 -9.67 -6.25 11.75
N HIS A 29 -9.60 -5.67 10.56
CA HIS A 29 -9.01 -6.31 9.39
C HIS A 29 -7.58 -5.79 9.15
N THR A 30 -6.72 -6.64 8.60
CA THR A 30 -5.38 -6.24 8.16
C THR A 30 -5.12 -6.82 6.79
N VAL A 31 -4.52 -6.04 5.88
CA VAL A 31 -4.09 -6.56 4.57
C VAL A 31 -3.06 -7.68 4.74
N CYS A 32 -2.31 -7.68 5.84
CA CYS A 32 -1.39 -8.74 6.19
C CYS A 32 -2.07 -10.12 6.25
N THR A 33 -3.29 -10.17 6.79
CA THR A 33 -4.09 -11.40 6.90
C THR A 33 -4.94 -11.60 5.65
N GLU A 34 -5.72 -10.59 5.24
CA GLU A 34 -6.69 -10.73 4.14
C GLU A 34 -6.02 -10.99 2.78
N ALA A 35 -4.81 -10.48 2.56
CA ALA A 35 -4.04 -10.73 1.32
C ALA A 35 -2.95 -11.79 1.47
N ASN A 36 -3.02 -12.63 2.51
CA ASN A 36 -2.09 -13.74 2.75
C ASN A 36 -0.60 -13.35 2.65
N CYS A 37 -0.22 -12.21 3.25
CA CYS A 37 1.08 -11.60 3.01
C CYS A 37 2.25 -12.47 3.52
N PRO A 38 3.24 -12.83 2.68
CA PRO A 38 4.39 -13.62 3.10
C PRO A 38 5.33 -12.89 4.06
N ASN A 39 5.20 -11.56 4.17
CA ASN A 39 6.05 -10.73 5.02
C ASN A 39 5.45 -10.48 6.43
N ARG A 40 4.23 -10.97 6.71
CA ARG A 40 3.49 -10.61 7.94
C ARG A 40 4.29 -10.85 9.22
N PHE A 41 5.01 -11.97 9.30
CA PHE A 41 5.75 -12.33 10.51
C PHE A 41 6.92 -11.37 10.78
N GLU A 42 7.63 -10.97 9.72
CA GLU A 42 8.74 -10.02 9.80
C GLU A 42 8.24 -8.59 10.08
N CYS A 43 7.15 -8.16 9.47
CA CYS A 43 6.58 -6.84 9.74
C CYS A 43 6.12 -6.71 11.20
N PHE A 44 5.43 -7.74 11.71
CA PHE A 44 4.94 -7.73 13.08
C PHE A 44 6.07 -7.75 14.12
N SER A 45 7.16 -8.49 13.89
CA SER A 45 8.33 -8.45 14.77
C SER A 45 8.98 -7.06 14.82
N LYS A 46 8.95 -6.33 13.69
CA LYS A 46 9.40 -4.94 13.57
C LYS A 46 8.39 -3.88 14.06
N LYS A 47 7.31 -4.30 14.74
CA LYS A 47 6.26 -3.40 15.27
C LYS A 47 5.65 -2.51 14.18
N THR A 48 5.38 -3.11 13.02
CA THR A 48 4.68 -2.51 11.88
C THR A 48 3.51 -3.41 11.47
N ALA A 49 2.35 -2.83 11.23
CA ALA A 49 1.18 -3.54 10.69
C ALA A 49 0.43 -2.64 9.71
N THR A 50 -0.33 -3.27 8.80
CA THR A 50 -1.18 -2.58 7.83
C THR A 50 -2.64 -2.91 8.10
N PHE A 51 -3.38 -1.96 8.65
CA PHE A 51 -4.82 -2.09 8.89
C PHE A 51 -5.59 -1.88 7.59
N LEU A 52 -6.63 -2.70 7.37
CA LEU A 52 -7.58 -2.53 6.28
C LEU A 52 -8.87 -1.93 6.85
N ALA A 53 -9.12 -0.68 6.50
CA ALA A 53 -10.29 0.09 6.89
C ALA A 53 -11.48 -0.15 5.95
N LEU A 54 -12.67 0.23 6.42
CA LEU A 54 -13.94 0.17 5.69
C LEU A 54 -14.40 -1.26 5.36
N GLY A 55 -13.97 -2.22 6.19
CA GLY A 55 -14.30 -3.64 6.08
C GLY A 55 -13.34 -4.45 5.21
N LYS A 56 -13.77 -5.66 4.85
CA LYS A 56 -12.95 -6.66 4.14
C LYS A 56 -13.36 -6.92 2.69
N LYS A 57 -14.33 -6.18 2.17
CA LYS A 57 -14.86 -6.35 0.81
C LYS A 57 -14.85 -5.02 0.07
N CYS A 58 -14.48 -5.07 -1.20
CA CYS A 58 -14.22 -3.91 -2.04
C CYS A 58 -15.30 -3.76 -3.11
N THR A 59 -15.68 -2.52 -3.42
CA THR A 59 -16.57 -2.21 -4.56
C THR A 59 -15.87 -2.36 -5.92
N ARG A 60 -14.59 -2.77 -5.93
CA ARG A 60 -13.79 -2.97 -7.14
C ARG A 60 -13.17 -4.36 -7.16
N ALA A 61 -13.07 -4.91 -8.37
CA ALA A 61 -12.56 -6.26 -8.63
C ALA A 61 -11.25 -6.20 -9.43
N CYS A 62 -10.21 -5.57 -8.88
CA CYS A 62 -8.89 -5.57 -9.53
C CYS A 62 -8.37 -7.00 -9.68
N ALA A 63 -7.92 -7.38 -10.87
CA ALA A 63 -7.62 -8.77 -11.22
C ALA A 63 -6.44 -9.36 -10.43
N PHE A 64 -5.57 -8.52 -9.89
CA PHE A 64 -4.41 -8.92 -9.07
C PHE A 64 -4.71 -9.00 -7.56
N CYS A 65 -5.83 -8.44 -7.10
CA CYS A 65 -6.11 -8.25 -5.68
C CYS A 65 -6.91 -9.41 -5.09
N ASP A 66 -6.55 -9.87 -3.90
CA ASP A 66 -7.23 -10.98 -3.20
C ASP A 66 -8.40 -10.53 -2.30
N ILE A 67 -8.68 -9.22 -2.24
CA ILE A 67 -9.84 -8.72 -1.51
C ILE A 67 -11.12 -9.03 -2.28
N ASP A 68 -12.11 -9.58 -1.58
CA ASP A 68 -13.39 -9.97 -2.15
C ASP A 68 -14.17 -8.78 -2.72
N PHE A 69 -14.83 -8.99 -3.85
CA PHE A 69 -15.72 -8.01 -4.45
C PHE A 69 -17.10 -8.03 -3.79
N GLN A 70 -17.66 -6.84 -3.52
CA GLN A 70 -19.06 -6.66 -3.15
C GLN A 70 -19.56 -5.30 -3.65
N LYS A 71 -20.65 -5.30 -4.42
CA LYS A 71 -21.20 -4.09 -5.05
C LYS A 71 -21.69 -3.05 -4.03
N PHE A 72 -22.38 -3.50 -2.98
CA PHE A 72 -22.91 -2.65 -1.91
C PHE A 72 -22.49 -3.20 -0.56
N SER A 73 -21.73 -2.44 0.21
CA SER A 73 -21.24 -2.86 1.52
C SER A 73 -22.12 -2.31 2.63
N LYS A 74 -22.06 -2.93 3.82
CA LYS A 74 -22.70 -2.38 5.01
C LYS A 74 -22.09 -1.00 5.33
N ALA A 75 -22.84 -0.20 6.09
CA ALA A 75 -22.30 1.04 6.65
C ALA A 75 -21.00 0.74 7.44
N PRO A 76 -19.99 1.63 7.38
CA PRO A 76 -18.77 1.49 8.18
C PRO A 76 -19.08 1.31 9.67
N ASP A 77 -18.38 0.42 10.37
CA ASP A 77 -18.56 0.21 11.81
C ASP A 77 -18.11 1.48 12.56
N PRO A 78 -18.98 2.17 13.32
CA PRO A 78 -18.61 3.38 14.05
C PRO A 78 -17.47 3.18 15.06
N ARG A 79 -17.20 1.94 15.49
CA ARG A 79 -16.12 1.60 16.42
C ARG A 79 -14.80 1.27 15.72
N GLU A 80 -14.78 1.11 14.39
CA GLU A 80 -13.57 0.79 13.63
C GLU A 80 -12.41 1.77 13.93
N PRO A 81 -12.60 3.11 13.96
CA PRO A 81 -11.56 4.07 14.33
C PRO A 81 -10.89 3.76 15.67
N PHE A 82 -11.69 3.63 16.72
CA PHE A 82 -11.18 3.35 18.07
C PHE A 82 -10.51 1.97 18.15
N ASN A 83 -11.08 0.96 17.51
CA ASN A 83 -10.54 -0.40 17.54
C ASN A 83 -9.18 -0.50 16.84
N ILE A 84 -9.00 0.18 15.70
CA ILE A 84 -7.71 0.26 15.01
C ILE A 84 -6.68 0.98 15.90
N ALA A 85 -7.04 2.16 16.42
CA ALA A 85 -6.17 2.96 17.27
C ALA A 85 -5.73 2.23 18.55
N LYS A 86 -6.67 1.56 19.23
CA LYS A 86 -6.42 0.73 20.40
C LYS A 86 -5.53 -0.47 20.07
N SER A 87 -5.76 -1.12 18.93
CA SER A 87 -4.93 -2.25 18.48
C SER A 87 -3.49 -1.81 18.24
N ALA A 88 -3.29 -0.68 17.55
CA ALA A 88 -1.95 -0.13 17.34
C ALA A 88 -1.21 0.15 18.67
N LYS A 89 -1.93 0.67 19.67
CA LYS A 89 -1.40 0.96 21.01
C LYS A 89 -1.01 -0.32 21.76
N ILE A 90 -1.89 -1.32 21.79
CA ILE A 90 -1.63 -2.63 22.42
C ILE A 90 -0.40 -3.30 21.83
N LEU A 91 -0.25 -3.21 20.50
CA LEU A 91 0.86 -3.80 19.77
C LEU A 91 2.14 -2.96 19.85
N LYS A 92 2.06 -1.73 20.40
CA LYS A 92 3.17 -0.76 20.49
C LYS A 92 3.79 -0.50 19.12
N LEU A 93 2.95 -0.31 18.10
CA LEU A 93 3.41 -0.08 16.72
C LEU A 93 4.15 1.25 16.64
N LYS A 94 5.33 1.26 16.01
CA LYS A 94 6.13 2.49 15.82
C LYS A 94 5.85 3.18 14.47
N HIS A 95 5.35 2.41 13.51
CA HIS A 95 4.91 2.89 12.21
C HIS A 95 3.62 2.15 11.85
N ILE A 96 2.58 2.91 11.54
CA ILE A 96 1.23 2.41 11.34
C ILE A 96 0.85 2.70 9.90
N VAL A 97 0.56 1.65 9.13
CA VAL A 97 0.02 1.81 7.79
C VAL A 97 -1.48 1.58 7.86
N ILE A 98 -2.26 2.52 7.34
CA ILE A 98 -3.72 2.41 7.24
C ILE A 98 -4.07 2.42 5.77
N THR A 99 -4.73 1.36 5.29
CA THR A 99 -5.25 1.30 3.93
C THR A 99 -6.75 1.05 3.96
N MET A 100 -7.39 1.13 2.81
CA MET A 100 -8.84 1.00 2.69
C MET A 100 -9.22 0.20 1.46
N VAL A 101 -10.36 -0.48 1.54
CA VAL A 101 -11.09 -0.93 0.35
C VAL A 101 -11.69 0.28 -0.37
N ALA A 102 -11.96 0.14 -1.68
CA ALA A 102 -12.79 1.12 -2.37
C ALA A 102 -14.24 1.00 -1.88
N ARG A 103 -14.86 2.15 -1.64
CA ARG A 103 -16.26 2.31 -1.23
C ARG A 103 -17.01 3.19 -2.21
N ASP A 104 -17.04 2.77 -3.47
CA ASP A 104 -17.72 3.50 -4.53
C ASP A 104 -19.24 3.61 -4.28
N ASP A 105 -19.78 2.79 -3.37
CA ASP A 105 -21.15 2.80 -2.85
C ASP A 105 -21.46 3.95 -1.89
N LEU A 106 -20.45 4.66 -1.36
CA LEU A 106 -20.63 5.84 -0.51
C LEU A 106 -20.42 7.14 -1.31
N ASP A 107 -21.14 8.20 -0.95
CA ASP A 107 -21.03 9.52 -1.61
C ASP A 107 -19.64 10.15 -1.45
N ASP A 108 -19.11 10.05 -0.23
CA ASP A 108 -17.78 10.51 0.18
C ASP A 108 -16.69 9.45 -0.06
N LYS A 109 -17.03 8.34 -0.72
CA LYS A 109 -16.10 7.22 -1.02
C LYS A 109 -15.36 6.67 0.21
N GLY A 110 -15.92 6.88 1.42
CA GLY A 110 -15.34 6.48 2.71
C GLY A 110 -14.30 7.43 3.30
N ALA A 111 -14.07 8.60 2.69
CA ALA A 111 -13.03 9.55 3.11
C ALA A 111 -13.22 10.04 4.55
N ASN A 112 -14.44 10.42 4.95
CA ASN A 112 -14.67 10.93 6.31
C ASN A 112 -14.42 9.86 7.38
N HIS A 113 -14.82 8.61 7.10
CA HIS A 113 -14.56 7.51 8.02
C HIS A 113 -13.05 7.22 8.12
N PHE A 114 -12.33 7.26 7.00
CA PHE A 114 -10.89 7.09 6.97
C PHE A 114 -10.16 8.17 7.79
N CYS A 115 -10.59 9.43 7.68
CA CYS A 115 -10.06 10.53 8.49
C CYS A 115 -10.29 10.32 10.00
N LYS A 116 -11.49 9.87 10.40
CA LYS A 116 -11.79 9.50 11.80
C LYS A 116 -10.83 8.43 12.33
N ILE A 117 -10.46 7.43 11.51
CA ILE A 117 -9.47 6.42 11.88
C ILE A 117 -8.10 7.07 12.10
N ILE A 118 -7.64 7.92 11.17
CA ILE A 118 -6.35 8.61 11.30
C ILE A 118 -6.31 9.45 12.58
N TYR A 119 -7.34 10.25 12.81
CA TYR A 119 -7.48 11.08 14.01
C TYR A 119 -7.35 10.26 15.30
N GLU A 120 -8.13 9.19 15.46
CA GLU A 120 -8.09 8.34 16.66
C GLU A 120 -6.74 7.62 16.81
N VAL A 121 -6.14 7.17 15.71
CA VAL A 121 -4.81 6.56 15.73
C VAL A 121 -3.77 7.54 16.24
N LYS A 122 -3.76 8.78 15.74
CA LYS A 122 -2.85 9.84 16.19
C LYS A 122 -3.04 10.17 17.67
N LYS A 123 -4.28 10.34 18.09
CA LYS A 123 -4.65 10.64 19.48
C LYS A 123 -4.14 9.59 20.45
N LEU A 124 -4.31 8.30 20.13
CA LEU A 124 -3.90 7.20 21.01
C LEU A 124 -2.43 6.78 20.85
N ASN A 125 -1.78 7.13 19.74
CA ASN A 125 -0.42 6.72 19.38
C ASN A 125 0.45 7.93 18.94
N PRO A 126 0.61 8.99 19.76
CA PRO A 126 1.21 10.25 19.33
C PRO A 126 2.70 10.17 18.94
N LYS A 127 3.39 9.07 19.29
CA LYS A 127 4.80 8.83 18.96
C LYS A 127 5.00 7.98 17.71
N SER A 128 3.91 7.49 17.12
CA SER A 128 3.95 6.61 15.95
C SER A 128 3.82 7.42 14.68
N THR A 129 4.55 7.03 13.65
CA THR A 129 4.39 7.59 12.30
C THR A 129 3.23 6.90 11.58
N ILE A 130 2.56 7.62 10.69
CA ILE A 130 1.37 7.16 9.96
C ILE A 130 1.58 7.29 8.45
N GLU A 131 1.44 6.17 7.76
CA GLU A 131 1.35 6.09 6.30
C GLU A 131 -0.08 5.71 5.90
N THR A 132 -0.70 6.46 5.00
CA THR A 132 -2.00 6.10 4.43
C THR A 132 -1.82 5.53 3.03
N LEU A 133 -2.40 4.36 2.75
CA LEU A 133 -2.53 3.83 1.40
C LEU A 133 -3.99 3.89 0.96
N THR A 134 -4.37 4.94 0.22
CA THR A 134 -5.77 5.27 -0.04
C THR A 134 -6.31 4.61 -1.32
N SER A 135 -7.63 4.69 -1.49
CA SER A 135 -8.24 4.57 -2.83
C SER A 135 -7.97 5.83 -3.68
N ASP A 136 -8.50 5.88 -4.90
CA ASP A 136 -8.43 7.10 -5.73
C ASP A 136 -9.57 8.10 -5.48
N PHE A 137 -10.51 7.77 -4.58
CA PHE A 137 -11.73 8.55 -4.31
C PHE A 137 -12.47 9.00 -5.58
N SER A 138 -12.34 8.24 -6.68
CA SER A 138 -12.88 8.59 -8.00
C SER A 138 -12.44 9.98 -8.51
N LEU A 139 -11.19 10.39 -8.22
CA LEU A 139 -10.62 11.70 -8.59
C LEU A 139 -11.31 12.93 -7.96
N LYS A 140 -12.11 12.72 -6.92
CA LYS A 140 -12.66 13.83 -6.11
C LYS A 140 -11.55 14.39 -5.21
N PHE A 141 -10.92 15.48 -5.64
CA PHE A 141 -9.77 16.08 -4.94
C PHE A 141 -10.14 16.67 -3.59
N ASP A 142 -11.37 17.16 -3.42
CA ASP A 142 -11.96 17.55 -2.14
C ASP A 142 -11.91 16.41 -1.10
N LEU A 143 -12.17 15.17 -1.53
CA LEU A 143 -12.08 14.00 -0.65
C LEU A 143 -10.63 13.58 -0.36
N ILE A 144 -9.72 13.82 -1.30
CA ILE A 144 -8.28 13.60 -1.09
C ILE A 144 -7.74 14.61 -0.07
N ASP A 145 -8.16 15.87 -0.18
CA ASP A 145 -7.77 16.95 0.72
C ASP A 145 -8.11 16.63 2.18
N LEU A 146 -9.29 16.06 2.44
CA LEU A 146 -9.66 15.61 3.79
C LEU A 146 -8.58 14.71 4.41
N VAL A 147 -8.01 13.78 3.63
CA VAL A 147 -6.97 12.86 4.12
C VAL A 147 -5.62 13.56 4.26
N LEU A 148 -5.28 14.47 3.34
CA LEU A 148 -4.02 15.23 3.39
C LEU A 148 -3.99 16.18 4.59
N ASP A 149 -5.14 16.73 4.99
CA ASP A 149 -5.28 17.66 6.12
C ASP A 149 -5.12 16.98 7.49
N GLU A 150 -5.18 15.65 7.57
CA GLU A 150 -5.00 14.87 8.80
C GLU A 150 -3.55 14.83 9.31
N LYS A 151 -2.62 15.62 8.73
CA LYS A 151 -1.18 15.71 9.06
C LYS A 151 -0.54 14.33 9.21
N ILE A 152 -0.66 13.51 8.17
CA ILE A 152 -0.02 12.21 8.04
C ILE A 152 1.45 12.34 7.61
N ASP A 153 2.29 11.35 7.92
CA ASP A 153 3.70 11.39 7.52
C ASP A 153 3.88 11.05 6.04
N ILE A 154 3.14 10.05 5.54
CA ILE A 154 3.28 9.55 4.17
C ILE A 154 1.90 9.37 3.53
N PHE A 155 1.68 10.05 2.41
CA PHE A 155 0.56 9.76 1.53
C PHE A 155 0.99 8.75 0.45
N ASN A 156 0.43 7.55 0.48
CA ASN A 156 0.73 6.49 -0.46
C ASN A 156 -0.47 6.20 -1.37
N TYR A 157 -0.22 6.16 -2.67
CA TYR A 157 -1.20 5.69 -3.66
C TYR A 157 -0.48 4.95 -4.79
N ASN A 158 -0.77 3.66 -4.92
CA ASN A 158 -0.04 2.82 -5.87
C ASN A 158 -0.50 3.01 -7.33
N ILE A 159 0.47 3.10 -8.23
CA ILE A 159 0.24 3.00 -9.68
C ILE A 159 0.03 1.55 -10.15
N GLU A 160 0.53 0.59 -9.36
CA GLU A 160 0.39 -0.86 -9.46
C GLU A 160 1.10 -1.52 -10.64
N THR A 161 1.05 -0.94 -11.84
CA THR A 161 1.68 -1.51 -13.04
C THR A 161 1.92 -0.44 -14.10
N VAL A 162 2.47 -0.85 -15.24
CA VAL A 162 2.77 0.02 -16.37
C VAL A 162 1.50 0.40 -17.14
N ARG A 163 1.57 1.51 -17.89
CA ARG A 163 0.44 2.13 -18.60
C ARG A 163 -0.38 1.15 -19.44
N ARG A 164 0.27 0.30 -20.23
CA ARG A 164 -0.37 -0.69 -21.12
C ARG A 164 -1.19 -1.74 -20.37
N ILE A 165 -0.73 -2.15 -19.19
CA ILE A 165 -1.33 -3.27 -18.42
C ILE A 165 -2.35 -2.75 -17.41
N SER A 166 -2.25 -1.49 -16.98
CA SER A 166 -3.21 -0.86 -16.07
C SER A 166 -4.68 -1.14 -16.42
N PRO A 167 -5.18 -0.92 -17.67
CA PRO A 167 -6.59 -1.17 -17.99
C PRO A 167 -6.98 -2.67 -17.97
N ILE A 168 -6.00 -3.58 -18.02
CA ILE A 168 -6.23 -5.04 -18.01
C ILE A 168 -6.45 -5.53 -16.58
N ILE A 169 -5.69 -5.00 -15.61
CA ILE A 169 -5.65 -5.56 -14.25
C ILE A 169 -6.30 -4.67 -13.18
N ARG A 170 -6.51 -3.38 -13.45
CA ARG A 170 -7.15 -2.43 -12.52
C ARG A 170 -8.57 -2.14 -12.99
N HIS A 171 -9.55 -2.32 -12.10
CA HIS A 171 -10.96 -2.27 -12.49
C HIS A 171 -11.47 -0.86 -12.86
N LYS A 172 -11.13 0.15 -12.07
CA LYS A 172 -11.61 1.54 -12.26
C LYS A 172 -10.49 2.57 -12.37
N ALA A 173 -9.40 2.35 -11.63
CA ALA A 173 -8.28 3.27 -11.62
C ALA A 173 -7.48 3.19 -12.91
N THR A 174 -7.13 4.34 -13.48
CA THR A 174 -6.30 4.44 -14.69
C THR A 174 -4.88 4.87 -14.32
N TYR A 175 -3.93 4.60 -15.21
CA TYR A 175 -2.55 5.04 -15.03
C TYR A 175 -2.44 6.58 -14.99
N ALA A 176 -3.18 7.29 -15.86
CA ALA A 176 -3.17 8.75 -15.90
C ALA A 176 -3.82 9.38 -14.66
N SER A 177 -4.95 8.83 -14.19
CA SER A 177 -5.59 9.28 -12.96
C SER A 177 -4.67 9.08 -11.75
N SER A 178 -3.93 7.96 -11.72
CA SER A 178 -2.96 7.69 -10.66
C SER A 178 -1.89 8.78 -10.55
N LEU A 179 -1.28 9.16 -11.67
CA LEU A 179 -0.25 10.20 -11.69
C LEU A 179 -0.81 11.56 -11.28
N LYS A 180 -2.03 11.90 -11.69
CA LYS A 180 -2.71 13.14 -11.28
C LYS A 180 -2.86 13.23 -9.75
N ILE A 181 -3.27 12.15 -9.10
CA ILE A 181 -3.44 12.10 -7.64
C ILE A 181 -2.11 12.29 -6.92
N LEU A 182 -1.07 11.58 -7.38
CA LEU A 182 0.26 11.64 -6.78
C LEU A 182 0.86 13.05 -6.93
N LYS A 183 0.76 13.63 -8.12
CA LYS A 183 1.20 15.00 -8.39
C LYS A 183 0.45 16.01 -7.52
N TYR A 184 -0.88 15.90 -7.44
CA TYR A 184 -1.70 16.76 -6.61
C TYR A 184 -1.32 16.67 -5.12
N ALA A 185 -1.15 15.46 -4.59
CA ALA A 185 -0.73 15.26 -3.21
C ALA A 185 0.64 15.90 -2.93
N LYS A 186 1.58 15.84 -3.88
CA LYS A 186 2.89 16.47 -3.77
C LYS A 186 2.79 17.99 -3.79
N GLU A 187 2.03 18.54 -4.74
CA GLU A 187 1.83 19.98 -4.91
C GLU A 187 1.10 20.63 -3.74
N SER A 188 0.25 19.86 -3.02
CA SER A 188 -0.44 20.34 -1.82
C SER A 188 0.52 20.79 -0.71
N LYS A 189 1.74 20.21 -0.64
CA LYS A 189 2.73 20.41 0.44
C LYS A 189 2.17 20.11 1.85
N LYS A 190 1.05 19.40 1.96
CA LYS A 190 0.39 19.05 3.24
C LYS A 190 1.00 17.83 3.93
N VAL A 191 1.75 17.01 3.19
CA VAL A 191 2.36 15.77 3.67
C VAL A 191 3.86 15.76 3.46
N LYS A 192 4.58 15.04 4.32
CA LYS A 192 6.05 15.00 4.27
C LYS A 192 6.57 14.25 3.05
N PHE A 193 5.96 13.10 2.75
CA PHE A 193 6.34 12.27 1.62
C PHE A 193 5.13 11.76 0.84
N VAL A 194 5.26 11.75 -0.47
CA VAL A 194 4.37 11.03 -1.38
C VAL A 194 5.02 9.73 -1.82
N LYS A 195 4.26 8.65 -1.83
CA LYS A 195 4.75 7.31 -2.12
C LYS A 195 3.88 6.60 -3.14
N SER A 196 4.51 5.77 -3.97
CA SER A 196 3.81 4.88 -4.89
C SER A 196 4.55 3.56 -5.05
N GLY A 197 3.81 2.53 -5.46
CA GLY A 197 4.34 1.21 -5.75
C GLY A 197 3.89 0.68 -7.10
N LEU A 198 4.74 -0.15 -7.70
CA LEU A 198 4.40 -0.99 -8.83
C LEU A 198 4.80 -2.45 -8.58
N MET A 199 4.01 -3.37 -9.13
CA MET A 199 4.32 -4.78 -9.17
C MET A 199 4.91 -5.14 -10.54
N VAL A 200 5.91 -6.01 -10.53
CA VAL A 200 6.55 -6.57 -11.73
C VAL A 200 6.30 -8.06 -11.85
N GLY A 201 6.40 -8.61 -13.06
CA GLY A 201 6.02 -9.98 -13.41
C GLY A 201 4.58 -10.14 -13.90
N VAL A 202 3.92 -9.05 -14.31
CA VAL A 202 2.53 -9.03 -14.84
C VAL A 202 2.47 -8.91 -16.37
N GLY A 203 3.61 -8.93 -17.05
CA GLY A 203 3.73 -8.93 -18.52
C GLY A 203 4.28 -7.63 -19.09
N GLU A 204 4.81 -6.78 -18.22
CA GLU A 204 5.51 -5.57 -18.57
C GLU A 204 6.91 -5.87 -19.11
N THR A 205 7.41 -5.00 -19.98
CA THR A 205 8.81 -4.99 -20.39
C THR A 205 9.64 -4.11 -19.46
N LYS A 206 10.95 -4.36 -19.42
CA LYS A 206 11.90 -3.53 -18.67
C LYS A 206 11.83 -2.04 -19.04
N LYS A 207 11.66 -1.73 -20.34
CA LYS A 207 11.51 -0.35 -20.83
C LYS A 207 10.27 0.33 -20.25
N GLU A 208 9.14 -0.39 -20.17
CA GLU A 208 7.91 0.13 -19.57
C GLU A 208 8.07 0.39 -18.06
N VAL A 209 8.84 -0.46 -17.35
CA VAL A 209 9.17 -0.23 -15.94
C VAL A 209 10.01 1.03 -15.77
N PHE A 210 11.07 1.22 -16.57
CA PHE A 210 11.86 2.45 -16.55
C PHE A 210 11.03 3.69 -16.85
N GLN A 211 10.14 3.62 -17.85
CA GLN A 211 9.22 4.73 -18.13
C GLN A 211 8.30 5.01 -16.94
N THR A 212 7.79 3.98 -16.26
CA THR A 212 6.95 4.16 -15.08
C THR A 212 7.70 4.79 -13.92
N ILE A 213 8.96 4.42 -13.70
CA ILE A 213 9.83 5.06 -12.69
C ILE A 213 10.03 6.55 -13.03
N LYS A 214 10.26 6.87 -14.31
CA LYS A 214 10.37 8.25 -14.78
C LYS A 214 9.08 9.04 -14.55
N ASP A 215 7.94 8.49 -14.96
CA ASP A 215 6.62 9.13 -14.78
C ASP A 215 6.32 9.40 -13.29
N LEU A 216 6.65 8.48 -12.39
CA LEU A 216 6.48 8.66 -10.94
C LEU A 216 7.40 9.76 -10.39
N ASN A 217 8.65 9.79 -10.84
CA ASN A 217 9.60 10.84 -10.46
C ASN A 217 9.14 12.24 -10.93
N GLU A 218 8.65 12.34 -12.17
CA GLU A 218 8.09 13.57 -12.75
C GLU A 218 6.80 14.02 -12.05
N ALA A 219 6.00 13.08 -11.52
CA ALA A 219 4.86 13.37 -10.66
C ALA A 219 5.25 13.78 -9.23
N GLY A 220 6.55 13.83 -8.91
CA GLY A 220 7.06 14.27 -7.61
C GLY A 220 6.92 13.24 -6.50
N VAL A 221 6.83 11.95 -6.84
CA VAL A 221 6.82 10.85 -5.86
C VAL A 221 8.16 10.75 -5.16
N ASP A 222 8.15 10.88 -3.84
CA ASP A 222 9.36 10.85 -3.01
C ASP A 222 9.90 9.44 -2.79
N ILE A 223 9.01 8.44 -2.74
CA ILE A 223 9.35 7.04 -2.41
C ILE A 223 8.70 6.09 -3.42
N ILE A 224 9.53 5.27 -4.10
CA ILE A 224 9.07 4.28 -5.07
C ILE A 224 9.36 2.87 -4.55
N THR A 225 8.33 2.01 -4.57
CA THR A 225 8.48 0.58 -4.23
C THR A 225 8.23 -0.31 -5.45
N ILE A 226 9.07 -1.32 -5.66
CA ILE A 226 8.93 -2.29 -6.76
C ILE A 226 9.03 -3.69 -6.20
N GLY A 227 8.00 -4.50 -6.39
CA GLY A 227 7.94 -5.86 -5.87
C GLY A 227 7.49 -6.89 -6.90
N GLN A 228 7.87 -8.15 -6.73
CA GLN A 228 7.36 -9.23 -7.57
C GLN A 228 5.88 -9.46 -7.28
N TYR A 229 5.07 -9.45 -8.33
CA TYR A 229 3.69 -9.92 -8.30
C TYR A 229 3.69 -11.42 -8.01
N LEU A 230 2.97 -11.79 -6.95
CA LEU A 230 2.69 -13.18 -6.61
C LEU A 230 1.18 -13.33 -6.67
N SER A 231 0.70 -14.10 -7.64
CA SER A 231 -0.74 -14.32 -7.78
C SER A 231 -1.30 -14.95 -6.51
N PRO A 232 -2.36 -14.37 -5.91
CA PRO A 232 -2.96 -14.92 -4.70
C PRO A 232 -3.54 -16.32 -4.90
N ASN A 233 -4.17 -16.57 -6.06
CA ASN A 233 -4.77 -17.83 -6.43
C ASN A 233 -4.91 -17.98 -7.97
N ASN A 234 -5.38 -19.13 -8.43
CA ASN A 234 -5.52 -19.44 -9.86
C ASN A 234 -6.63 -18.68 -10.59
N LYS A 235 -7.53 -17.99 -9.87
CA LYS A 235 -8.59 -17.15 -10.45
C LYS A 235 -8.14 -15.70 -10.66
N LYS A 236 -7.00 -15.30 -10.10
CA LYS A 236 -6.43 -13.96 -10.25
C LYS A 236 -5.50 -13.90 -11.46
N TYR A 237 -5.12 -12.69 -11.85
CA TYR A 237 -4.29 -12.45 -13.01
C TYR A 237 -3.00 -13.31 -12.96
N PRO A 238 -2.61 -14.01 -14.03
CA PRO A 238 -1.49 -14.94 -13.98
C PRO A 238 -0.15 -14.21 -13.89
N ILE A 239 0.80 -14.85 -13.20
CA ILE A 239 2.21 -14.41 -13.23
C ILE A 239 2.74 -14.65 -14.64
N LYS A 240 3.33 -13.64 -15.26
CA LYS A 240 3.91 -13.71 -16.62
C LYS A 240 5.41 -13.97 -16.60
N SER A 241 6.11 -13.49 -15.58
CA SER A 241 7.55 -13.70 -15.41
C SER A 241 7.96 -13.55 -13.95
N PHE A 242 9.12 -14.11 -13.61
CA PHE A 242 9.79 -13.87 -12.33
C PHE A 242 10.99 -12.97 -12.57
N VAL A 243 10.88 -11.73 -12.12
CA VAL A 243 11.94 -10.73 -12.28
C VAL A 243 13.12 -11.08 -11.40
N THR A 244 14.32 -11.07 -11.98
CA THR A 244 15.55 -11.50 -11.31
C THR A 244 16.07 -10.41 -10.36
N PRO A 245 16.85 -10.77 -9.32
CA PRO A 245 17.52 -9.79 -8.47
C PRO A 245 18.39 -8.78 -9.25
N LYS A 246 18.99 -9.22 -10.37
CA LYS A 246 19.75 -8.33 -11.27
C LYS A 246 18.87 -7.26 -11.90
N GLU A 247 17.70 -7.63 -12.41
CA GLU A 247 16.74 -6.66 -12.97
C GLU A 247 16.22 -5.69 -11.91
N PHE A 248 15.95 -6.17 -10.69
CA PHE A 248 15.62 -5.29 -9.56
C PHE A 248 16.75 -4.28 -9.28
N GLN A 249 18.02 -4.69 -9.38
CA GLN A 249 19.15 -3.78 -9.24
C GLN A 249 19.21 -2.75 -10.37
N GLU A 250 18.98 -3.16 -11.62
CA GLU A 250 18.92 -2.25 -12.77
C GLU A 250 17.83 -1.17 -12.59
N TYR A 251 16.68 -1.51 -11.99
CA TYR A 251 15.66 -0.51 -11.62
C TYR A 251 16.17 0.51 -10.60
N LYS A 252 16.91 0.06 -9.58
CA LYS A 252 17.51 0.95 -8.57
C LYS A 252 18.52 1.91 -9.20
N ASP A 253 19.38 1.38 -10.06
CA ASP A 253 20.44 2.15 -10.71
C ASP A 253 19.86 3.20 -11.66
N PHE A 254 18.84 2.82 -12.44
CA PHE A 254 18.12 3.75 -13.30
C PHE A 254 17.43 4.87 -12.51
N ALA A 255 16.69 4.53 -11.45
CA ALA A 255 16.02 5.52 -10.60
C ALA A 255 17.03 6.50 -9.98
N LYS A 256 18.15 6.01 -9.46
CA LYS A 256 19.24 6.86 -8.95
C LYS A 256 19.79 7.79 -10.04
N LYS A 257 19.99 7.30 -11.25
CA LYS A 257 20.49 8.09 -12.39
C LYS A 257 19.57 9.27 -12.75
N ILE A 258 18.25 9.12 -12.57
CA ILE A 258 17.26 10.18 -12.87
C ILE A 258 16.87 11.03 -11.65
N GLY A 259 17.53 10.84 -10.50
CA GLY A 259 17.27 11.61 -9.26
C GLY A 259 16.19 11.03 -8.34
N ALA A 260 15.59 9.89 -8.67
CA ALA A 260 14.63 9.19 -7.81
C ALA A 260 15.36 8.40 -6.69
N ASN A 261 15.79 9.10 -5.66
CA ASN A 261 16.77 8.60 -4.67
C ASN A 261 16.23 7.60 -3.64
N ASN A 262 14.91 7.52 -3.42
CA ASN A 262 14.30 6.60 -2.46
C ASN A 262 13.52 5.49 -3.18
N ILE A 263 14.26 4.66 -3.92
CA ILE A 263 13.73 3.46 -4.55
C ILE A 263 14.03 2.21 -3.73
N TYR A 264 13.02 1.37 -3.55
CA TYR A 264 13.12 0.06 -2.90
C TYR A 264 12.55 -1.00 -3.83
N ALA A 265 13.43 -1.80 -4.43
CA ALA A 265 13.07 -2.71 -5.49
C ALA A 265 13.63 -4.10 -5.18
N ASP A 266 12.83 -5.04 -4.69
CA ASP A 266 13.26 -6.41 -4.41
C ASP A 266 12.05 -7.36 -4.51
N PRO A 267 12.23 -8.67 -4.72
CA PRO A 267 11.13 -9.59 -5.00
C PRO A 267 10.01 -9.55 -3.94
N TYR A 268 10.36 -9.41 -2.66
CA TYR A 268 9.40 -9.39 -1.55
C TYR A 268 8.99 -7.99 -1.10
N VAL A 269 9.44 -6.94 -1.77
CA VAL A 269 8.95 -5.58 -1.47
C VAL A 269 7.43 -5.54 -1.71
N ARG A 270 6.76 -4.85 -0.81
CA ARG A 270 5.33 -4.52 -0.85
C ARG A 270 5.22 -3.06 -0.42
N SER A 271 4.13 -2.39 -0.79
CA SER A 271 3.94 -0.98 -0.45
C SER A 271 4.12 -0.70 1.05
N SER A 272 3.74 -1.62 1.95
CA SER A 272 3.95 -1.47 3.40
C SER A 272 5.14 -2.24 4.00
N TYR A 273 5.90 -2.98 3.19
CA TYR A 273 7.04 -3.77 3.69
C TYR A 273 8.22 -2.88 4.03
N ASN A 274 8.78 -3.03 5.24
CA ASN A 274 9.87 -2.18 5.74
C ASN A 274 9.60 -0.67 5.68
N ALA A 275 8.33 -0.24 5.65
CA ALA A 275 7.93 1.16 5.50
C ALA A 275 8.60 2.09 6.53
N LYS A 276 8.81 1.64 7.77
CA LYS A 276 9.60 2.37 8.77
C LYS A 276 11.07 2.54 8.38
N ALA A 277 11.74 1.49 7.93
CA ALA A 277 13.14 1.57 7.53
C ALA A 277 13.32 2.42 6.27
N ILE A 278 12.33 2.37 5.38
CA ILE A 278 12.21 3.23 4.21
C ILE A 278 12.10 4.70 4.64
N LEU A 279 11.16 5.01 5.53
CA LEU A 279 10.96 6.35 6.06
C LEU A 279 12.23 6.88 6.74
N ASN A 280 12.86 6.10 7.62
CA ASN A 280 14.11 6.50 8.25
C ASN A 280 15.18 6.85 7.21
N LYS A 281 15.37 6.02 6.18
CA LYS A 281 16.34 6.31 5.12
C LYS A 281 16.00 7.57 4.31
N ALA A 282 14.72 7.85 4.10
CA ALA A 282 14.26 9.08 3.43
C ALA A 282 14.42 10.33 4.32
N LEU A 283 14.46 10.18 5.64
CA LEU A 283 14.64 11.26 6.61
C LEU A 283 16.09 11.70 6.84
N PHE A 284 17.05 10.79 6.62
CA PHE A 284 18.48 11.00 6.93
C PHE A 284 19.37 11.17 5.68
N LYS A 285 18.78 11.62 4.57
CA LYS A 285 19.48 12.03 3.34
C LYS A 285 19.07 13.45 3.00
#